data_AF-A0A4U9WKH5-F1
#
_entry.id   AF-A0A4U9WKH5-F1
#
_cell.length_a   1.000
_cell.length_b   1.000
_cell.length_c   1.000
_cell.angle_alpha   90.00
_cell.angle_beta   90.00
_cell.angle_gamma   90.00
#
_symmetry.space_group_name_H-M   'P 1'
#
loop_
_entity.id
_entity.type
_entity.pdbx_description
1 polymer ?
#
loop_
_entity_poly.entity_id
_entity_poly.type
_entity_poly.pdbx_seq_one_letter_code
_entity_poly.pdbx_strand_id
1 'polypeptide(L)' 'MTNTERKVLSHLFAGLSMADIAALYHRSIKTISAHKCNSMRKLGVDNDADLFLRLRRDVALADNAFTD' A
#
# COMPACT_ATOMS: atom_id res chain seq x y z
N MET A 1 2.55 -9.27 -6.49
CA MET A 1 2.72 -8.51 -5.24
C MET A 1 2.59 -9.49 -4.09
N THR A 2 3.31 -9.30 -2.99
CA THR A 2 3.22 -10.15 -1.79
C THR A 2 2.02 -9.76 -0.91
N ASN A 3 1.61 -10.65 -0.01
CA ASN A 3 0.46 -10.40 0.87
C ASN A 3 0.66 -9.17 1.78
N THR A 4 1.91 -8.91 2.19
CA THR A 4 2.28 -7.74 2.98
C THR A 4 2.21 -6.45 2.17
N GLU A 5 2.68 -6.44 0.92
CA GLU A 5 2.54 -5.30 0.01
C GLU A 5 1.07 -4.91 -0.15
N ARG A 6 0.20 -5.88 -0.44
CA ARG A 6 -1.25 -5.61 -0.59
C ARG A 6 -1.85 -4.99 0.67
N LYS A 7 -1.48 -5.53 1.83
CA LYS A 7 -1.91 -5.05 3.14
C LYS A 7 -1.46 -3.62 3.43
N VAL A 8 -0.18 -3.32 3.21
CA VAL A 8 0.38 -1.96 3.34
C VAL A 8 -0.40 -0.98 2.47
N LEU A 9 -0.65 -1.37 1.22
CA LEU A 9 -1.34 -0.50 0.26
C LEU A 9 -2.82 -0.30 0.64
N SER A 10 -3.48 -1.31 1.22
CA SER A 10 -4.83 -1.20 1.76
C SER A 10 -4.92 -0.19 2.91
N HIS A 11 -3.94 -0.19 3.83
CA HIS A 11 -3.90 0.80 4.91
C HIS A 11 -3.55 2.21 4.40
N LEU A 12 -2.68 2.31 3.40
CA LEU A 12 -2.39 3.58 2.72
C LEU A 12 -3.67 4.18 2.12
N PHE A 13 -4.54 3.32 1.58
CA PHE A 13 -5.86 3.68 1.07
C PHE A 13 -6.83 4.16 2.15
N ALA A 14 -6.80 3.50 3.31
CA ALA A 14 -7.54 3.93 4.49
C ALA A 14 -7.01 5.25 5.11
N GLY A 15 -5.99 5.87 4.51
CA GLY A 15 -5.42 7.15 4.95
C GLY A 15 -4.34 7.03 6.02
N LEU A 16 -3.86 5.81 6.32
CA LEU A 16 -2.76 5.61 7.26
C LEU A 16 -1.42 6.02 6.64
N SER A 17 -0.56 6.64 7.44
CA SER A 17 0.79 6.97 6.99
C SER A 17 1.70 5.74 7.00
N MET A 18 2.79 5.79 6.24
CA MET A 18 3.77 4.70 6.21
C MET A 18 4.37 4.39 7.59
N ALA A 19 4.42 5.38 8.48
CA ALA A 19 4.83 5.24 9.88
C ALA A 19 3.79 4.46 10.71
N ASP A 20 2.50 4.76 10.56
CA ASP A 20 1.42 4.02 11.25
C ASP A 20 1.38 2.57 10.79
N ILE A 21 1.54 2.34 9.49
CA ILE A 21 1.61 0.99 8.92
C ILE A 21 2.86 0.26 9.42
N ALA A 22 4.01 0.92 9.47
CA ALA A 22 5.23 0.35 10.03
C ALA A 22 5.03 -0.08 11.48
N ALA A 23 4.36 0.75 12.29
CA ALA A 23 4.00 0.41 13.67
C ALA A 23 3.02 -0.78 13.72
N LEU A 24 1.98 -0.79 12.88
CA LEU A 24 0.97 -1.84 12.82
C LEU A 24 1.57 -3.21 12.45
N TYR A 25 2.52 -3.24 11.53
CA TYR A 25 3.19 -4.47 11.08
C TYR A 25 4.43 -4.82 11.91
N HIS A 26 4.77 -4.03 12.93
CA HIS A 26 6.02 -4.16 13.71
C HIS A 26 7.25 -4.25 12.79
N ARG A 27 7.27 -3.45 11.72
CA ARG A 27 8.36 -3.39 10.74
C ARG A 27 8.90 -1.99 10.61
N SER A 28 10.16 -1.88 10.19
CA SER A 28 10.75 -0.57 9.93
C SER A 28 10.09 0.09 8.72
N ILE A 29 9.94 1.42 8.78
CA ILE A 29 9.45 2.25 7.66
C ILE A 29 10.25 1.96 6.39
N LYS A 30 11.56 1.69 6.52
CA LYS A 30 12.45 1.33 5.41
C LYS A 30 11.99 0.05 4.68
N THR A 31 11.47 -0.94 5.40
CA THR A 31 10.91 -2.17 4.83
C THR A 31 9.60 -1.89 4.11
N ILE A 32 8.72 -1.07 4.71
CA ILE A 32 7.45 -0.65 4.08
C ILE A 32 7.74 0.17 2.81
N SER A 33 8.73 1.06 2.85
CA SER A 33 9.20 1.84 1.71
C SER A 33 9.82 0.96 0.63
N ALA A 34 10.57 -0.08 1.00
CA ALA A 34 11.10 -1.05 0.05
C ALA A 34 9.97 -1.83 -0.65
N HIS A 35 8.97 -2.29 0.11
CA HIS A 35 7.77 -2.94 -0.43
C HIS A 35 7.00 -2.02 -1.38
N LYS A 36 6.82 -0.76 -1.01
CA LYS A 36 6.24 0.26 -1.88
C LYS A 36 7.04 0.44 -3.17
N CYS A 37 8.35 0.68 -3.11
CA CYS A 37 9.20 0.82 -4.30
C CYS A 37 9.19 -0.43 -5.18
N ASN A 38 9.18 -1.61 -4.58
CA ASN A 38 9.12 -2.85 -5.33
C ASN A 38 7.75 -3.02 -6.01
N SER A 39 6.67 -2.68 -5.32
CA SER A 39 5.32 -2.60 -5.87
C SER A 39 5.21 -1.57 -6.99
N MET A 40 5.79 -0.37 -6.81
CA MET A 40 5.85 0.69 -7.83
C MET A 40 6.52 0.18 -9.11
N ARG A 41 7.71 -0.41 -8.97
CA ARG A 41 8.45 -1.01 -10.09
C ARG A 41 7.69 -2.15 -10.75
N LYS A 42 6.91 -2.91 -9.99
CA LYS A 42 6.11 -4.05 -10.50
C LYS A 42 4.82 -3.61 -11.20
N LEU A 43 4.26 -2.47 -10.80
CA LEU A 43 3.09 -1.83 -11.41
C LEU A 43 3.46 -0.90 -12.57
N GLY A 44 4.76 -0.59 -12.74
CA GLY A 44 5.25 0.31 -13.78
C GLY A 44 4.96 1.79 -13.48
N VAL A 45 4.81 2.14 -12.20
CA VAL A 45 4.50 3.49 -11.75
C VAL A 45 5.73 4.13 -11.13
N ASP A 46 6.02 5.38 -11.49
CA ASP A 46 7.24 6.08 -11.07
C ASP A 46 7.01 7.04 -9.90
N ASN A 47 5.75 7.41 -9.66
CA ASN A 47 5.37 8.40 -8.66
C ASN A 47 4.34 7.86 -7.66
N ASP A 48 4.40 8.41 -6.45
CA ASP A 48 3.45 8.10 -5.37
C ASP A 48 2.00 8.38 -5.76
N ALA A 49 1.78 9.46 -6.51
CA ALA A 49 0.47 9.84 -7.03
C ALA A 49 -0.06 8.80 -8.03
N ASP A 50 0.79 8.31 -8.93
CA ASP A 50 0.41 7.30 -9.91
C ASP A 50 0.21 5.94 -9.24
N LEU A 51 1.04 5.59 -8.25
CA LEU A 51 0.82 4.44 -7.39
C LEU A 51 -0.54 4.51 -6.68
N PHE A 52 -0.88 5.66 -6.08
CA PHE A 52 -2.17 5.87 -5.43
C PHE A 52 -3.34 5.77 -6.42
N LEU A 53 -3.22 6.36 -7.61
CA LEU A 53 -4.23 6.29 -8.65
C LEU A 53 -4.41 4.84 -9.16
N ARG A 54 -3.31 4.10 -9.32
CA ARG A 54 -3.31 2.70 -9.75
C ARG A 54 -3.94 1.80 -8.70
N LEU A 55 -3.57 2.00 -7.44
CA LEU A 55 -4.15 1.31 -6.31
C LEU A 55 -5.63 1.65 -6.14
N ARG A 56 -6.07 2.87 -6.41
CA ARG A 56 -7.49 3.21 -6.40
C ARG A 56 -8.26 2.32 -7.35
N ARG A 57 -7.66 2.00 -8.48
CA ARG A 57 -8.24 1.14 -9.52
C ARG A 57 -8.28 -0.33 -9.09
N ASP A 58 -7.19 -0.83 -8.49
CA ASP A 58 -7.07 -2.23 -8.04
C ASP A 58 -7.87 -2.50 -6.74
N VAL A 59 -7.86 -1.56 -5.79
CA VAL A 59 -8.52 -1.67 -4.47
C VAL A 59 -10.02 -1.36 -4.55
N ALA A 60 -10.51 -0.63 -5.57
CA ALA A 60 -11.95 -0.48 -5.78
C ALA A 60 -12.71 -1.81 -6.00
N LEU A 61 -12.00 -2.91 -6.28
CA LEU A 61 -12.55 -4.27 -6.29
C LEU A 61 -12.53 -4.94 -4.90
N ALA A 62 -11.70 -4.45 -3.98
CA ALA A 62 -11.48 -5.01 -2.64
C ALA A 62 -12.23 -4.27 -1.52
N ASP A 63 -12.77 -3.08 -1.77
CA ASP A 63 -13.38 -2.19 -0.76
C ASP A 63 -14.74 -2.66 -0.20
N ASN A 64 -15.28 -3.80 -0.63
CA ASN A 64 -16.50 -4.36 -0.05
C ASN A 64 -16.29 -5.08 1.32
N ALA A 65 -15.14 -4.91 1.98
CA ALA A 65 -14.77 -5.75 3.12
C ALA A 65 -14.34 -5.02 4.40
N PHE A 66 -14.52 -3.70 4.52
CA PHE A 66 -14.19 -3.00 5.77
C PHE A 66 -15.22 -1.93 6.15
N THR A 67 -16.37 -2.41 6.60
CA THR A 67 -17.26 -1.68 7.51
C THR A 67 -17.55 -2.64 8.66
N ASP A 68 -16.80 -2.50 9.76
CA ASP A 68 -17.28 -2.47 11.15
C ASP A 68 -16.12 -2.09 12.09
#